data_AF-U2JCH2-F1
#
_entry.id   AF-U2JCH2-F1
#
_cell.length_a   1.000
_cell.length_b   1.000
_cell.length_c   1.000
_cell.angle_alpha   90.00
_cell.angle_beta   90.00
_cell.angle_gamma   90.00
#
_symmetry.space_group_name_H-M   'P 1'
#
loop_
_entity.id
_entity.type
_entity.pdbx_description
1 polymer ?
#
loop_
_entity_poly.entity_id
_entity_poly.type
_entity_poly.pdbx_seq_one_letter_code
_entity_poly.pdbx_strand_id
1 'polypeptide(L)'
;MSVSPVLEKLQFRALNNLNYRWAIVLIVASIIVPAVVFMTIVVHYDLNNLSRGQVVLALGVGGITSFFIVAFIFSKFLAMLFTMTFYEDHMKVKSGNSSTQYDFKQMQSLEIWNNSDYAKLIVHYHDQKIKFHVGFANLLKVRPILEVEDKLDLIFSPQRGFTKRVVNHKGICKITYTLLHPCT
;
A
#
# COMPACT_ATOMS: atom_id res chain seq x y z
N MET A 1 15.48 7.34 -32.23
CA MET A 1 14.34 7.22 -31.29
C MET A 1 14.38 8.44 -30.38
N SER A 2 13.40 9.33 -30.49
CA SER A 2 13.29 10.49 -29.59
C SER A 2 13.01 9.98 -28.17
N VAL A 3 13.89 10.30 -27.22
CA VAL A 3 13.67 9.99 -25.81
C VAL A 3 12.76 11.09 -25.28
N SER A 4 11.47 10.78 -25.07
CA SER A 4 10.55 11.73 -24.43
C SER A 4 11.14 12.19 -23.09
N PRO A 5 11.16 13.51 -22.82
CA PRO A 5 11.72 14.02 -21.59
C PRO A 5 10.96 13.47 -20.38
N VAL A 6 11.70 13.06 -19.34
CA VAL A 6 11.12 12.65 -18.07
C VAL A 6 10.66 13.93 -17.35
N LEU A 7 9.37 13.99 -17.00
CA LEU A 7 8.80 15.13 -16.28
C LEU A 7 8.98 14.98 -14.77
N GLU A 8 8.74 13.79 -14.22
CA GLU A 8 8.84 13.54 -12.79
C GLU A 8 9.09 12.05 -12.51
N LYS A 9 9.62 11.75 -11.32
CA LYS A 9 9.84 10.37 -10.87
C LYS A 9 9.41 10.21 -9.41
N LEU A 10 8.47 9.31 -9.19
CA LEU A 10 8.03 8.90 -7.85
C LEU A 10 8.62 7.54 -7.49
N GLN A 11 9.22 7.42 -6.31
CA GLN A 11 9.71 6.16 -5.78
C GLN A 11 9.03 5.85 -4.45
N PHE A 12 8.51 4.64 -4.31
CA PHE A 12 7.83 4.22 -3.09
C PHE A 12 7.92 2.71 -2.92
N ARG A 13 7.76 2.25 -1.68
CA ARG A 13 7.63 0.81 -1.38
C ARG A 13 6.15 0.46 -1.28
N ALA A 14 5.76 -0.65 -1.89
CA ALA A 14 4.37 -1.11 -1.83
C ALA A 14 4.28 -2.63 -1.93
N LEU A 15 3.12 -3.15 -1.53
CA LEU A 15 2.68 -4.48 -1.91
C LEU A 15 1.80 -4.35 -3.17
N ASN A 16 2.03 -5.20 -4.17
CA ASN A 16 1.07 -5.38 -5.26
C ASN A 16 -0.16 -6.17 -4.78
N ASN A 17 -1.16 -6.36 -5.64
CA ASN A 17 -2.38 -7.09 -5.29
C ASN A 17 -2.11 -8.53 -4.80
N LEU A 18 -1.14 -9.23 -5.39
CA LEU A 18 -0.81 -10.61 -5.00
C LEU A 18 -0.20 -10.65 -3.59
N ASN A 19 0.83 -9.85 -3.34
CA ASN A 19 1.50 -9.78 -2.04
C ASN A 19 0.55 -9.25 -0.96
N TYR A 20 -0.38 -8.36 -1.31
CA TYR A 20 -1.41 -7.89 -0.40
C TYR A 20 -2.37 -9.01 0.04
N ARG A 21 -2.75 -9.92 -0.87
CA ARG A 21 -3.55 -11.10 -0.49
C ARG A 21 -2.81 -11.99 0.50
N TRP A 22 -1.51 -12.22 0.27
CA TRP A 22 -0.66 -12.95 1.22
C TRP A 22 -0.55 -12.24 2.56
N ALA A 23 -0.45 -10.90 2.56
CA ALA A 23 -0.43 -10.11 3.78
C ALA A 23 -1.72 -10.31 4.61
N ILE A 24 -2.90 -10.34 3.97
CA ILE A 24 -4.16 -10.62 4.67
C ILE A 24 -4.12 -11.99 5.34
N VAL A 25 -3.67 -13.03 4.63
CA VAL A 25 -3.55 -14.39 5.18
C VAL A 25 -2.62 -14.40 6.39
N LEU A 26 -1.48 -13.71 6.31
CA LEU A 26 -0.51 -13.63 7.41
C LEU A 26 -1.06 -12.86 8.63
N ILE A 27 -1.89 -11.83 8.43
CA ILE A 27 -2.57 -11.13 9.54
C ILE A 27 -3.53 -12.07 10.26
N VAL A 28 -4.37 -12.79 9.51
CA VAL A 28 -5.30 -13.76 10.11
C VAL A 28 -4.52 -14.85 10.85
N ALA A 29 -3.44 -15.36 10.26
CA ALA A 29 -2.56 -16.33 10.90
C ALA A 29 -1.93 -15.77 12.19
N SER A 30 -1.50 -14.49 12.23
CA SER A 30 -0.93 -13.91 13.45
C SER A 30 -1.91 -13.80 14.61
N ILE A 31 -3.21 -13.77 14.35
CA ILE A 31 -4.21 -13.78 15.43
C ILE A 31 -4.43 -15.21 15.94
N ILE A 32 -4.52 -16.18 15.03
CA ILE A 32 -4.86 -17.57 15.35
C ILE A 32 -3.66 -18.32 15.98
N VAL A 33 -2.46 -18.15 15.43
CA VAL A 33 -1.27 -18.93 15.82
C VAL A 33 -0.92 -18.75 17.31
N PRO A 34 -0.85 -17.53 17.88
CA PRO A 34 -0.56 -17.37 19.31
C PRO A 34 -1.59 -18.08 20.20
N ALA A 35 -2.87 -18.02 19.84
CA ALA A 35 -3.92 -18.70 20.59
C ALA A 35 -3.79 -20.23 20.53
N VAL A 36 -3.53 -20.78 19.33
CA VAL A 36 -3.32 -22.22 19.16
C VAL A 36 -2.06 -22.70 19.89
N VAL A 37 -0.95 -21.97 19.78
CA VAL A 37 0.30 -22.30 20.48
C VAL A 37 0.08 -22.26 21.99
N PHE A 38 -0.57 -21.21 22.51
CA PHE A 38 -0.89 -21.11 23.93
C PHE A 38 -1.75 -22.27 24.40
N MET A 39 -2.84 -22.59 23.70
CA MET A 39 -3.72 -23.72 24.07
C MET A 39 -2.99 -25.06 23.99
N THR A 40 -2.11 -25.25 23.02
CA THR A 40 -1.30 -26.47 22.90
C THR A 40 -0.39 -26.62 24.11
N ILE A 41 0.27 -25.54 24.55
CA ILE A 41 1.10 -25.55 25.77
C ILE A 41 0.25 -25.88 27.00
N VAL A 42 -0.92 -25.25 27.15
CA VAL A 42 -1.83 -25.50 28.28
C VAL A 42 -2.23 -26.97 28.37
N VAL A 43 -2.63 -27.56 27.24
CA VAL A 43 -3.06 -28.96 27.18
C VAL A 43 -1.88 -29.92 27.38
N HIS A 44 -0.73 -29.65 26.78
CA HIS A 44 0.43 -30.55 26.85
C HIS A 44 1.05 -30.61 28.26
N TYR A 45 1.06 -29.48 28.98
CA TYR A 45 1.61 -29.38 30.33
C TYR A 45 0.53 -29.45 31.44
N ASP A 46 -0.71 -29.77 31.08
CA ASP A 46 -1.86 -29.89 32.00
C ASP A 46 -2.05 -28.67 32.93
N LEU A 47 -1.89 -27.47 32.37
CA LEU A 47 -1.94 -26.20 33.10
C LEU A 47 -3.39 -25.78 33.40
N ASN A 48 -4.07 -26.52 34.27
CA ASN A 48 -5.49 -26.35 34.55
C ASN A 48 -5.84 -25.18 35.50
N ASN A 49 -4.84 -24.59 36.18
CA ASN A 49 -5.04 -23.57 37.22
C ASN A 49 -4.47 -22.19 36.84
N LEU A 50 -4.56 -21.82 35.55
CA LEU A 50 -4.14 -20.49 35.12
C LEU A 50 -5.16 -19.43 35.55
N SER A 51 -4.66 -18.37 36.20
CA SER A 51 -5.48 -17.20 36.49
C SER A 51 -5.86 -16.46 35.21
N ARG A 52 -7.00 -15.77 35.20
CA ARG A 52 -7.43 -14.94 34.06
C ARG A 52 -6.35 -13.93 33.64
N GLY A 53 -5.62 -13.37 34.59
CA GLY A 53 -4.53 -12.43 34.34
C GLY A 53 -3.37 -13.06 33.56
N GLN A 54 -2.97 -14.30 33.90
CA GLN A 54 -1.90 -15.00 33.19
C GLN A 54 -2.29 -15.32 31.75
N VAL A 55 -3.55 -15.73 31.51
CA VAL A 55 -4.07 -16.00 30.16
C VAL A 55 -4.05 -14.72 29.32
N VAL A 56 -4.59 -13.62 29.84
CA VAL A 56 -4.62 -12.33 29.14
C VAL A 56 -3.22 -11.82 28.84
N LEU A 57 -2.29 -11.94 29.79
CA LEU A 57 -0.90 -11.50 29.61
C LEU A 57 -0.19 -12.34 28.54
N ALA A 58 -0.34 -13.67 28.57
CA ALA A 58 0.26 -14.55 27.57
C ALA A 58 -0.27 -14.28 26.16
N LEU A 59 -1.58 -14.18 25.99
CA LEU A 59 -2.20 -13.87 24.70
C LEU A 59 -1.89 -12.45 24.22
N GLY A 60 -1.86 -11.48 25.13
CA GLY A 60 -1.52 -10.09 24.82
C GLY A 60 -0.08 -9.95 24.33
N VAL A 61 0.88 -10.53 25.06
CA VAL A 61 2.29 -10.55 24.65
C VAL A 61 2.44 -11.32 23.33
N GLY A 62 1.83 -12.50 23.21
CA GLY A 62 1.87 -13.29 21.98
C GLY A 62 1.30 -12.54 20.77
N GLY A 63 0.19 -11.82 20.95
CA GLY A 63 -0.42 -10.98 19.92
C GLY A 63 0.52 -9.86 19.48
N ILE A 64 1.09 -9.10 20.42
CA ILE A 64 2.04 -8.02 20.12
C ILE A 64 3.27 -8.56 19.37
N THR A 65 3.88 -9.65 19.87
CA THR A 65 5.04 -10.27 19.22
C THR A 65 4.71 -10.75 17.81
N SER A 66 3.56 -11.41 17.62
CA SER A 66 3.12 -11.88 16.31
C SER A 66 2.90 -10.74 15.31
N PHE A 67 2.36 -9.61 15.77
CA PHE A 67 2.20 -8.42 14.95
C PHE A 67 3.55 -7.87 14.48
N PHE A 68 4.54 -7.76 15.37
CA PHE A 68 5.88 -7.30 14.99
C PHE A 68 6.56 -8.23 13.98
N ILE A 69 6.43 -9.55 14.16
CA ILE A 69 6.95 -10.54 13.20
C ILE A 69 6.30 -10.35 11.83
N VAL A 70 4.97 -10.22 11.78
CA VAL A 70 4.23 -10.02 10.53
C VAL A 70 4.57 -8.68 9.87
N ALA A 71 4.64 -7.58 10.64
CA ALA A 71 5.03 -6.27 10.12
C ALA A 71 6.46 -6.29 9.56
N PHE A 72 7.38 -7.01 10.20
CA PHE A 72 8.72 -7.24 9.68
C PHE A 72 8.70 -8.03 8.37
N ILE A 73 7.91 -9.12 8.30
CA ILE A 73 7.77 -9.92 7.08
C ILE A 73 7.26 -9.06 5.93
N PHE A 74 6.27 -8.21 6.18
CA PHE A 74 5.72 -7.32 5.16
C PHE A 74 6.77 -6.36 4.65
N SER A 75 7.44 -5.66 5.56
CA SER A 75 8.42 -4.65 5.19
C SER A 75 9.69 -5.25 4.58
N LYS A 76 10.06 -6.49 4.92
CA LYS A 76 11.30 -7.10 4.42
C LYS A 76 11.11 -7.94 3.16
N PHE A 77 10.05 -8.76 3.11
CA PHE A 77 9.90 -9.79 2.08
C PHE A 77 8.79 -9.49 1.07
N LEU A 78 7.66 -8.92 1.50
CA LEU A 78 6.52 -8.66 0.60
C LEU A 78 6.57 -7.28 -0.06
N ALA A 79 7.17 -6.30 0.60
CA ALA A 79 7.28 -4.93 0.12
C ALA A 79 8.34 -4.81 -0.98
N MET A 80 7.88 -4.45 -2.17
CA MET A 80 8.74 -4.22 -3.33
C MET A 80 8.96 -2.72 -3.53
N LEU A 81 10.11 -2.37 -4.10
CA LEU A 81 10.39 -1.01 -4.54
C LEU A 81 9.72 -0.79 -5.91
N PHE A 82 8.92 0.27 -6.01
CA PHE A 82 8.32 0.74 -7.24
C PHE A 82 8.93 2.08 -7.62
N THR A 83 9.16 2.23 -8.93
CA THR A 83 9.52 3.50 -9.55
C THR A 83 8.46 3.82 -10.58
N MET A 84 7.75 4.92 -10.39
CA MET A 84 6.79 5.47 -11.35
C MET A 84 7.42 6.70 -12.00
N THR A 85 7.68 6.62 -13.30
CA THR A 85 8.29 7.69 -14.10
C THR A 85 7.23 8.26 -15.02
N PHE A 86 7.06 9.58 -14.97
CA PHE A 86 6.05 10.29 -15.74
C PHE A 86 6.71 10.98 -16.93
N TYR A 87 6.13 10.78 -18.10
CA TYR A 87 6.48 11.42 -19.37
C TYR A 87 5.33 12.35 -19.77
N GLU A 88 5.40 12.96 -20.95
CA GLU A 88 4.34 13.87 -21.42
C GLU A 88 3.00 13.17 -21.66
N ASP A 89 3.02 11.98 -22.23
CA ASP A 89 1.86 11.25 -22.74
C ASP A 89 1.56 9.93 -22.01
N HIS A 90 2.51 9.44 -21.20
CA HIS A 90 2.41 8.17 -20.50
C HIS A 90 3.16 8.18 -19.17
N MET A 91 2.87 7.20 -18.32
CA MET A 91 3.74 6.84 -17.19
C MET A 91 4.24 5.41 -17.31
N LYS A 92 5.44 5.15 -16.79
CA LYS A 92 6.02 3.82 -16.65
C LYS A 92 6.17 3.46 -15.19
N VAL A 93 5.70 2.27 -14.81
CA VAL A 93 5.88 1.70 -13.47
C VAL A 93 6.82 0.53 -13.57
N LYS A 94 7.95 0.61 -12.86
CA LYS A 94 8.97 -0.43 -12.78
C LYS A 94 9.05 -1.01 -11.37
N SER A 95 9.16 -2.33 -11.26
CA SER A 95 9.52 -3.04 -10.02
C SER A 95 10.32 -4.29 -10.35
N GLY A 96 11.56 -4.37 -9.84
CA GLY A 96 12.50 -5.43 -10.22
C GLY A 96 12.69 -5.48 -11.74
N ASN A 97 12.41 -6.65 -12.32
CA ASN A 97 12.49 -6.89 -13.76
C ASN A 97 11.18 -6.59 -14.51
N SER A 98 10.10 -6.26 -13.81
CA SER A 98 8.82 -5.90 -14.41
C SER A 98 8.77 -4.41 -14.73
N SER A 99 8.26 -4.06 -15.91
CA SER A 99 8.00 -2.70 -16.34
C SER A 99 6.66 -2.66 -17.08
N THR A 100 5.77 -1.77 -16.68
CA THR A 100 4.45 -1.58 -17.30
C THR A 100 4.28 -0.12 -17.67
N GLN A 101 3.74 0.15 -18.85
CA GLN A 101 3.43 1.50 -19.33
C GLN A 101 1.91 1.73 -19.29
N TYR A 102 1.51 2.94 -18.92
CA TYR A 102 0.12 3.40 -18.90
C TYR A 102 0.02 4.73 -19.64
N ASP A 103 -0.70 4.74 -20.75
CA ASP A 103 -0.92 5.96 -21.54
C ASP A 103 -1.99 6.84 -20.89
N PHE A 104 -1.73 8.14 -20.76
CA PHE A 104 -2.65 9.04 -20.05
C PHE A 104 -4.00 9.20 -20.75
N LYS A 105 -4.05 9.05 -22.08
CA LYS A 105 -5.31 9.07 -22.86
C LYS A 105 -6.30 7.99 -22.42
N GLN A 106 -5.81 6.90 -21.85
CA GLN A 106 -6.59 5.74 -21.42
C GLN A 106 -6.72 5.68 -19.89
N MET A 107 -6.15 6.66 -19.18
CA MET A 107 -6.23 6.75 -17.73
C MET A 107 -7.49 7.52 -17.34
N GLN A 108 -8.36 6.89 -16.53
CA GLN A 108 -9.56 7.53 -16.00
C GLN A 108 -9.24 8.38 -14.78
N SER A 109 -8.43 7.85 -13.86
CA SER A 109 -8.02 8.58 -12.66
C SER A 109 -6.77 8.01 -11.99
N LEU A 110 -6.12 8.86 -11.20
CA LEU A 110 -5.05 8.52 -10.26
C LEU A 110 -5.48 8.96 -8.86
N GLU A 111 -5.56 8.02 -7.92
CA GLU A 111 -5.83 8.32 -6.52
C GLU A 111 -4.61 8.04 -5.64
N ILE A 112 -4.31 8.97 -4.74
CA ILE A 112 -3.26 8.83 -3.73
C ILE A 112 -3.90 9.01 -2.36
N TRP A 113 -3.79 7.98 -1.53
CA TRP A 113 -4.27 7.95 -0.17
C TRP A 113 -3.06 7.98 0.76
N ASN A 114 -2.86 9.10 1.44
CA ASN A 114 -1.71 9.36 2.32
C ASN A 114 -2.12 9.37 3.79
N ASN A 115 -1.10 9.41 4.67
CA ASN A 115 -1.22 9.61 6.12
C ASN A 115 -2.08 8.53 6.81
N SER A 116 -1.86 7.27 6.43
CA SER A 116 -2.59 6.13 7.00
C SER A 116 -1.78 4.85 6.86
N ASP A 117 -1.95 3.90 7.77
CA ASP A 117 -1.47 2.51 7.63
C ASP A 117 -2.17 1.78 6.46
N TYR A 118 -3.26 2.37 5.94
CA TYR A 118 -3.96 1.95 4.73
C TYR A 118 -3.59 2.79 3.50
N ALA A 119 -2.49 3.56 3.58
CA ALA A 119 -2.01 4.37 2.48
C ALA A 119 -1.84 3.52 1.21
N LYS A 120 -2.31 4.05 0.09
CA LYS A 120 -2.31 3.34 -1.20
C LYS A 120 -2.30 4.31 -2.37
N LEU A 121 -1.69 3.87 -3.46
CA LEU A 121 -1.80 4.52 -4.76
C LEU A 121 -2.69 3.64 -5.66
N ILE A 122 -3.61 4.27 -6.37
CA ILE A 122 -4.57 3.59 -7.23
C ILE A 122 -4.53 4.24 -8.60
N VAL A 123 -4.27 3.44 -9.63
CA VAL A 123 -4.42 3.84 -11.03
C VAL A 123 -5.67 3.18 -11.59
N HIS A 124 -6.58 4.00 -12.12
CA HIS A 124 -7.72 3.56 -12.92
C HIS A 124 -7.36 3.73 -14.40
N TYR A 125 -7.15 2.62 -15.10
CA TYR A 125 -6.69 2.58 -16.49
C TYR A 125 -7.58 1.65 -17.29
N HIS A 126 -8.28 2.18 -18.30
CA HIS A 126 -9.47 1.52 -18.88
C HIS A 126 -10.42 1.05 -17.77
N ASP A 127 -10.89 -0.20 -17.84
CA ASP A 127 -11.73 -0.84 -16.82
C ASP A 127 -10.92 -1.52 -15.71
N GLN A 128 -9.60 -1.33 -15.67
CA GLN A 128 -8.71 -1.97 -14.71
C GLN A 128 -8.36 -1.03 -13.55
N LYS A 129 -8.41 -1.59 -12.34
CA LYS A 129 -8.02 -0.91 -11.10
C LYS A 129 -6.74 -1.52 -10.54
N ILE A 130 -5.67 -0.75 -10.59
CA ILE A 130 -4.34 -1.18 -10.20
C ILE A 130 -4.01 -0.51 -8.86
N LYS A 131 -3.74 -1.31 -7.84
CA LYS A 131 -3.51 -0.83 -6.46
C LYS A 131 -2.10 -1.16 -6.00
N PHE A 132 -1.48 -0.17 -5.39
CA PHE A 132 -0.20 -0.29 -4.70
C PHE A 132 -0.44 0.01 -3.22
N HIS A 133 -0.29 -0.99 -2.37
CA HIS A 133 -0.56 -0.89 -0.94
C HIS A 133 0.71 -0.44 -0.20
N VAL A 134 0.84 0.85 0.05
CA VAL A 134 2.07 1.46 0.62
C VAL A 134 2.09 1.39 2.14
N GLY A 135 0.95 1.60 2.81
CA GLY A 135 0.89 1.57 4.27
C GLY A 135 1.38 0.25 4.85
N PHE A 136 0.98 -0.88 4.24
CA PHE A 136 1.46 -2.22 4.61
C PHE A 136 2.97 -2.42 4.43
N ALA A 137 3.58 -1.77 3.43
CA ALA A 137 5.02 -1.83 3.21
C ALA A 137 5.82 -1.04 4.27
N ASN A 138 5.16 -0.07 4.89
CA ASN A 138 5.72 0.96 5.74
C ASN A 138 5.21 0.90 7.19
N LEU A 139 4.61 -0.21 7.63
CA LEU A 139 4.08 -0.35 9.00
C LEU A 139 5.10 -0.05 10.10
N LEU A 140 6.38 -0.31 9.84
CA LEU A 140 7.47 -0.05 10.79
C LEU A 140 8.13 1.33 10.62
N LYS A 141 7.84 2.03 9.52
CA LYS A 141 8.43 3.34 9.18
C LYS A 141 7.39 4.20 8.49
N VAL A 142 6.72 5.05 9.24
CA VAL A 142 5.74 5.98 8.68
C VAL A 142 6.46 6.95 7.74
N ARG A 143 6.26 6.76 6.44
CA ARG A 143 6.64 7.72 5.40
C ARG A 143 5.44 7.90 4.48
N PRO A 144 5.01 9.14 4.21
CA PRO A 144 3.95 9.39 3.24
C PRO A 144 4.40 8.92 1.85
N ILE A 145 3.47 8.48 1.01
CA ILE A 145 3.76 8.04 -0.37
C ILE A 145 4.29 9.20 -1.20
N LEU A 146 3.72 10.37 -0.93
CA LEU A 146 4.12 11.66 -1.46
C LEU A 146 4.27 12.60 -0.28
N GLU A 147 5.47 13.15 -0.10
CA GLU A 147 5.63 14.37 0.68
C GLU A 147 4.96 15.52 -0.09
N VAL A 148 4.30 16.38 0.69
CA VAL A 148 3.40 17.45 0.24
C VAL A 148 4.20 18.47 -0.55
N GLU A 149 3.97 18.56 -1.86
CA GLU A 149 4.06 19.79 -2.68
C GLU A 149 4.04 19.42 -4.19
N ASP A 150 2.82 19.37 -4.75
CA ASP A 150 2.42 19.65 -6.15
C ASP A 150 3.22 19.16 -7.37
N LYS A 151 4.13 18.18 -7.24
CA LYS A 151 4.91 17.70 -8.40
C LYS A 151 4.09 17.05 -9.51
N LEU A 152 2.94 16.47 -9.17
CA LEU A 152 2.05 15.81 -10.13
C LEU A 152 1.04 16.76 -10.77
N ASP A 153 0.84 17.97 -10.24
CA ASP A 153 -0.11 18.93 -10.79
C ASP A 153 0.33 19.45 -12.16
N LEU A 154 1.65 19.52 -12.40
CA LEU A 154 2.23 19.84 -13.70
C LEU A 154 1.92 18.75 -14.75
N ILE A 155 1.75 17.51 -14.31
CA ILE A 155 1.48 16.36 -15.19
C ILE A 155 -0.03 16.17 -15.39
N PHE A 156 -0.82 16.33 -14.32
CA PHE A 156 -2.28 16.19 -14.31
C PHE A 156 -2.96 17.55 -14.19
N SER A 157 -2.64 18.44 -15.13
CA SER A 157 -3.18 19.79 -15.16
C SER A 157 -4.54 19.85 -15.89
N PRO A 158 -5.34 20.90 -15.64
CA PRO A 158 -6.56 21.17 -16.42
C PRO A 158 -6.31 21.29 -17.93
N GLN A 159 -5.14 21.81 -18.32
CA GLN A 159 -4.73 21.92 -19.74
C GLN A 159 -4.59 20.56 -20.42
N ARG A 160 -4.32 19.51 -19.66
CA ARG A 160 -4.25 18.11 -20.11
C ARG A 160 -5.56 17.35 -19.88
N GLY A 161 -6.64 18.05 -19.52
CA GLY A 161 -7.96 17.48 -19.30
C GLY A 161 -8.19 16.85 -17.93
N PHE A 162 -7.29 17.05 -16.96
CA PHE A 162 -7.42 16.48 -15.62
C PHE A 162 -7.99 17.48 -14.60
N THR A 163 -8.76 16.98 -13.65
CA THR A 163 -9.22 17.74 -12.47
C THR A 163 -8.64 17.13 -11.20
N LYS A 164 -8.14 17.99 -10.32
CA LYS A 164 -7.65 17.61 -8.99
C LYS A 164 -8.75 17.82 -7.95
N ARG A 165 -8.95 16.82 -7.09
CA ARG A 165 -9.76 16.93 -5.87
C ARG A 165 -8.95 16.44 -4.68
N VAL A 166 -8.92 17.24 -3.63
CA VAL A 166 -8.28 16.88 -2.35
C VAL A 166 -9.35 16.79 -1.28
N VAL A 167 -9.39 15.68 -0.54
CA VAL A 167 -10.32 15.45 0.56
C VAL A 167 -9.52 14.98 1.77
N ASN A 168 -9.66 15.67 2.89
CA ASN A 168 -9.11 15.26 4.17
C ASN A 168 -10.26 14.74 5.05
N HIS A 169 -10.18 13.48 5.47
CA HIS A 169 -11.17 12.89 6.38
C HIS A 169 -10.48 12.02 7.41
N LYS A 170 -10.69 12.33 8.71
CA LYS A 170 -10.12 11.59 9.86
C LYS A 170 -8.59 11.41 9.75
N GLY A 171 -7.87 12.45 9.34
CA GLY A 171 -6.41 12.44 9.18
C GLY A 171 -5.89 11.79 7.89
N ILE A 172 -6.75 11.13 7.11
CA ILE A 172 -6.39 10.58 5.80
C ILE A 172 -6.53 11.67 4.74
N CYS A 173 -5.45 11.93 4.03
CA CYS A 173 -5.44 12.84 2.87
C CYS A 173 -5.61 12.03 1.59
N LYS A 174 -6.71 12.24 0.88
CA LYS A 174 -6.97 11.67 -0.44
C LYS A 174 -6.81 12.74 -1.51
N ILE A 175 -5.86 12.54 -2.41
CA ILE A 175 -5.68 13.35 -3.63
C ILE A 175 -6.17 12.51 -4.80
N THR A 176 -7.01 13.08 -5.66
CA THR A 176 -7.57 12.40 -6.84
C THR A 176 -7.40 13.29 -8.06
N TYR A 177 -6.78 12.74 -9.11
CA TYR A 177 -6.73 13.34 -10.44
C TYR A 177 -7.66 12.55 -11.36
N THR A 178 -8.64 13.20 -11.98
CA THR A 178 -9.64 12.54 -12.85
C THR A 178 -9.66 13.19 -14.22
N LEU A 179 -9.69 12.37 -15.28
CA LEU A 179 -9.84 12.84 -16.65
C LEU A 179 -11.28 13.29 -16.91
N LEU A 180 -11.47 14.54 -17.37
CA LEU A 180 -12.79 15.15 -17.59
C LEU A 180 -13.56 14.54 -18.76
N HIS A 181 -12.84 14.10 -19.79
CA HIS A 181 -13.40 13.48 -20.98
C HIS A 181 -12.61 12.21 -21.28
N PRO A 182 -13.05 11.02 -20.83
CA PRO A 182 -12.48 9.78 -21.32
C PRO A 182 -12.69 9.76 -22.84
N CYS A 183 -11.60 9.68 -23.61
CA CYS A 183 -11.69 9.44 -25.05
C CYS A 183 -12.45 8.12 -25.23
N THR A 184 -13.67 8.23 -25.77
CA THR A 184 -14.50 7.10 -26.19
C THR A 184 -14.16 6.71 -27.61
#